data_AF-A0A7W1BUF9-F1
#
_entry.id   AF-A0A7W1BUF9-F1
#
_cell.length_a   1.000
_cell.length_b   1.000
_cell.length_c   1.000
_cell.angle_alpha   90.00
_cell.angle_beta   90.00
_cell.angle_gamma   90.00
#
_symmetry.space_group_name_H-M   'P 1'
#
loop_
_entity.id
_entity.type
_entity.pdbx_description
1 polymer ?
#
loop_
_entity_poly.entity_id
_entity_poly.type
_entity_poly.pdbx_seq_one_letter_code
_entity_poly.pdbx_strand_id
1 'polypeptide(L)'
;APPLVSSRAADLLTGFVRSLERRGISLETYLAASGANPQEIQRQFVLEAAVSIARELALEALAERAGIEVSDDELEAYLREEAQEAGEDADALVEDVWAHGQQESIREDLRLRAALDRLAADVTPIAPDLAAARDKLWTPDKEKPEGETKLWIPGSKEPE
;
A
#
# COMPACT_ATOMS: atom_id res chain seq x y z
N ALA A 1 -5.53 6.16 15.66
CA ALA A 1 -5.86 5.38 14.45
C ALA A 1 -6.32 3.99 14.88
N PRO A 2 -6.95 3.18 14.02
CA PRO A 2 -7.21 1.77 14.32
C PRO A 2 -5.91 1.04 14.74
N PRO A 3 -5.99 -0.06 15.52
CA PRO A 3 -4.80 -0.77 16.02
C PRO A 3 -3.82 -1.20 14.92
N LEU A 4 -4.32 -1.76 13.80
CA LEU A 4 -3.50 -2.19 12.66
C LEU A 4 -2.74 -1.03 12.01
N VAL A 5 -3.42 0.10 11.79
CA VAL A 5 -2.80 1.32 11.24
C VAL A 5 -1.73 1.85 12.18
N SER A 6 -1.96 1.77 13.50
CA SER A 6 -1.02 2.26 14.50
C SER A 6 0.24 1.39 14.56
N SER A 7 0.08 0.06 14.45
CA SER A 7 1.20 -0.88 14.35
C SER A 7 2.03 -0.63 13.09
N ARG A 8 1.37 -0.59 11.91
CA ARG A 8 2.03 -0.33 10.63
C ARG A 8 2.76 1.02 10.61
N ALA A 9 2.19 2.06 11.22
CA ALA A 9 2.84 3.36 11.35
C ALA A 9 4.11 3.31 12.22
N ALA A 10 4.10 2.51 13.29
CA ALA A 10 5.28 2.30 14.13
C ALA A 10 6.39 1.53 13.39
N ASP A 11 6.01 0.55 12.56
CA ASP A 11 6.95 -0.20 11.72
C ASP A 11 7.60 0.70 10.67
N LEU A 12 6.80 1.53 9.99
CA LEU A 12 7.28 2.53 9.03
C LEU A 12 8.24 3.54 9.68
N LEU A 13 7.90 4.06 10.87
CA LEU A 13 8.78 4.96 11.61
C LEU A 13 10.08 4.27 12.02
N THR A 14 10.02 3.03 12.49
CA THR A 14 11.21 2.25 12.87
C THR A 14 12.12 2.00 11.65
N GLY A 15 11.53 1.62 10.52
CA GLY A 15 12.26 1.46 9.25
C GLY A 15 12.91 2.76 8.78
N PHE A 16 12.20 3.88 8.91
CA PHE A 16 12.72 5.20 8.59
C PHE A 16 13.92 5.58 9.46
N VAL A 17 13.83 5.41 10.78
CA VAL A 17 14.93 5.68 11.72
C VAL A 17 16.15 4.82 11.37
N ARG A 18 15.97 3.51 11.18
CA ARG A 18 17.07 2.61 10.76
C ARG A 18 17.69 3.06 9.43
N SER A 19 16.90 3.60 8.51
CA SER A 19 17.41 4.13 7.24
C SER A 19 18.28 5.37 7.41
N LEU A 20 17.96 6.23 8.39
CA LEU A 20 18.75 7.42 8.72
C LEU A 20 20.07 7.02 9.41
N GLU A 21 19.99 6.07 10.35
CA GLU A 21 21.16 5.54 11.07
C GLU A 21 22.18 4.92 10.10
N ARG A 22 21.72 4.15 9.10
CA ARG A 22 22.59 3.61 8.04
C ARG A 22 23.33 4.68 7.25
N ARG A 23 22.80 5.91 7.20
CA ARG A 23 23.41 7.08 6.54
C ARG A 23 24.19 7.96 7.52
N GLY A 24 24.30 7.56 8.79
CA GLY A 24 24.96 8.34 9.84
C GLY A 24 24.18 9.60 10.26
N ILE A 25 22.87 9.65 10.01
CA ILE A 25 22.02 10.79 10.33
C ILE A 25 21.13 10.41 11.51
N SER A 26 21.06 11.26 12.55
CA SER A 26 20.10 11.09 13.64
C SER A 26 18.73 11.66 13.26
N LEU A 27 17.66 11.16 13.89
CA LEU A 27 16.31 11.68 13.67
C LEU A 27 16.21 13.17 14.01
N GLU A 28 16.87 13.61 15.08
CA GLU A 28 16.90 15.00 15.52
C GLU A 28 17.57 15.90 14.48
N THR A 29 18.69 15.43 13.89
CA THR A 29 19.41 16.15 12.85
C THR A 29 18.56 16.25 11.58
N TYR A 30 17.84 15.18 11.21
CA TYR A 30 16.90 15.19 10.11
C TYR A 30 15.75 16.19 10.33
N LEU A 31 15.15 16.20 11.52
CA LEU A 31 14.08 17.13 11.88
C LEU A 31 14.56 18.59 11.81
N ALA A 32 15.75 18.87 12.35
CA ALA A 32 16.35 20.21 12.30
C ALA A 32 16.63 20.67 10.86
N ALA A 33 17.13 19.77 10.01
CA ALA A 33 17.46 20.08 8.61
C ALA A 33 16.21 20.21 7.71
N SER A 34 15.18 19.41 7.95
CA SER A 34 13.93 19.41 7.17
C SER A 34 12.94 20.49 7.64
N GLY A 35 13.10 21.00 8.86
CA GLY A 35 12.14 21.92 9.49
C GLY A 35 10.82 21.24 9.87
N ALA A 36 10.71 19.92 9.72
CA ALA A 36 9.53 19.16 10.09
C ALA A 36 9.42 19.01 11.60
N ASN A 37 8.20 19.00 12.13
CA ASN A 37 7.98 18.68 13.54
C ASN A 37 7.71 17.16 13.74
N PRO A 38 8.00 16.60 14.93
CA PRO A 38 7.79 15.18 15.20
C PRO A 38 6.34 14.71 15.02
N GLN A 39 5.36 15.56 15.35
CA GLN A 39 3.93 15.21 15.21
C GLN A 39 3.50 15.12 13.75
N GLU A 40 4.07 15.96 12.88
CA GLU A 40 3.83 15.95 11.43
C GLU A 40 4.37 14.68 10.80
N ILE A 41 5.60 14.28 11.17
CA ILE A 41 6.18 13.01 10.70
C ILE A 41 5.34 11.83 11.17
N GLN A 42 4.93 11.81 12.44
CA GLN A 42 4.08 10.75 12.95
C GLN A 42 2.74 10.70 12.21
N ARG A 43 2.10 11.86 11.98
CA ARG A 43 0.85 11.96 11.21
C ARG A 43 1.03 11.46 9.79
N GLN A 44 2.15 11.78 9.14
CA GLN A 44 2.46 11.31 7.79
C GLN A 44 2.53 9.78 7.75
N PHE A 45 3.27 9.15 8.66
CA PHE A 45 3.34 7.69 8.72
C PHE A 45 2.01 7.03 9.05
N VAL A 46 1.16 7.66 9.87
CA VAL A 46 -0.20 7.16 10.12
C VAL A 46 -1.06 7.21 8.85
N LEU A 47 -0.97 8.28 8.06
CA LEU A 47 -1.70 8.38 6.79
C LEU A 47 -1.21 7.35 5.77
N GLU A 48 0.11 7.21 5.65
CA GLU A 48 0.73 6.21 4.78
C GLU A 48 0.34 4.79 5.19
N ALA A 49 0.40 4.47 6.48
CA ALA A 49 -0.03 3.21 7.04
C ALA A 49 -1.51 2.93 6.76
N ALA A 50 -2.38 3.94 6.90
CA ALA A 50 -3.80 3.78 6.61
C ALA A 50 -4.05 3.42 5.15
N VAL A 51 -3.37 4.08 4.21
CA VAL A 51 -3.47 3.77 2.77
C VAL A 51 -2.92 2.38 2.46
N SER A 52 -1.77 2.01 3.05
CA SER A 52 -1.16 0.70 2.88
C SER A 52 -2.08 -0.43 3.36
N ILE A 53 -2.61 -0.32 4.58
CA ILE A 53 -3.55 -1.30 5.15
C ILE A 53 -4.85 -1.36 4.33
N ALA A 54 -5.37 -0.21 3.86
CA ALA A 54 -6.57 -0.21 3.03
C ALA A 54 -6.37 -0.94 1.70
N ARG A 55 -5.19 -0.82 1.07
CA ARG A 55 -4.86 -1.54 -0.17
C ARG A 55 -4.76 -3.05 0.06
N GLU A 56 -4.07 -3.44 1.12
CA GLU A 56 -3.91 -4.84 1.53
C GLU A 56 -5.26 -5.51 1.78
N LEU A 57 -6.10 -4.91 2.63
CA LEU A 57 -7.46 -5.40 2.89
C LEU A 57 -8.35 -5.44 1.64
N ALA A 58 -8.17 -4.51 0.70
CA ALA A 58 -8.91 -4.51 -0.56
C ALA A 58 -8.50 -5.68 -1.46
N LEU A 59 -7.20 -6.00 -1.52
CA LEU A 59 -6.69 -7.14 -2.28
C LEU A 59 -7.06 -8.47 -1.62
N GLU A 60 -7.00 -8.57 -0.29
CA GLU A 60 -7.47 -9.74 0.46
C GLU A 60 -8.95 -10.01 0.16
N ALA A 61 -9.79 -8.99 0.28
CA ALA A 61 -11.22 -9.11 0.00
C ALA A 61 -11.50 -9.47 -1.47
N LEU A 62 -10.67 -8.99 -2.41
CA LEU A 62 -10.75 -9.39 -3.80
C LEU A 62 -10.36 -10.87 -3.98
N ALA A 63 -9.25 -11.30 -3.40
CA ALA A 63 -8.75 -12.67 -3.46
C ALA A 63 -9.79 -13.65 -2.92
N GLU A 64 -10.41 -13.34 -1.77
CA GLU A 64 -11.49 -14.14 -1.18
C GLU A 64 -12.70 -14.22 -2.12
N ARG A 65 -13.19 -13.09 -2.63
CA ARG A 65 -14.36 -13.06 -3.53
C ARG A 65 -14.13 -13.75 -4.86
N ALA A 66 -12.90 -13.68 -5.37
CA ALA A 66 -12.51 -14.32 -6.62
C ALA A 66 -12.13 -15.80 -6.42
N GLY A 67 -12.07 -16.29 -5.18
CA GLY A 67 -11.66 -17.67 -4.87
C GLY A 67 -10.21 -17.96 -5.28
N ILE A 68 -9.33 -16.96 -5.14
CA ILE A 68 -7.90 -17.11 -5.43
C ILE A 68 -7.26 -17.86 -4.27
N GLU A 69 -6.66 -19.00 -4.59
CA GLU A 69 -5.88 -19.84 -3.69
C GLU A 69 -4.53 -20.12 -4.36
N VAL A 70 -3.49 -20.28 -3.54
CA VAL A 70 -2.14 -20.64 -4.00
C VAL A 70 -1.81 -21.99 -3.39
N SER A 71 -1.58 -22.97 -4.25
CA SER A 71 -1.23 -24.33 -3.85
C SER A 71 0.22 -24.45 -3.37
N ASP A 72 0.54 -25.56 -2.71
CA ASP A 72 1.92 -25.90 -2.34
C ASP A 72 2.83 -26.00 -3.58
N ASP A 73 2.32 -26.60 -4.66
CA ASP A 73 3.05 -26.74 -5.93
C ASP A 73 3.39 -25.38 -6.55
N GLU A 74 2.46 -24.42 -6.52
CA GLU A 74 2.69 -23.06 -7.03
C GLU A 74 3.68 -22.28 -6.15
N LEU A 75 3.58 -22.43 -4.82
CA LEU A 75 4.54 -21.83 -3.89
C LEU A 75 5.95 -22.41 -4.08
N GLU A 76 6.07 -23.73 -4.18
CA GLU A 76 7.34 -24.39 -4.46
C GLU A 76 7.92 -23.95 -5.80
N ALA A 77 7.11 -23.86 -6.85
CA ALA A 77 7.54 -23.39 -8.17
C ALA A 77 8.11 -21.96 -8.10
N TYR A 78 7.40 -21.06 -7.41
CA TYR A 78 7.87 -19.69 -7.17
C TYR A 78 9.23 -19.68 -6.45
N LEU A 79 9.38 -20.44 -5.37
CA LEU A 79 10.63 -20.47 -4.62
C LEU A 79 11.80 -21.04 -5.43
N ARG A 80 11.55 -22.07 -6.24
CA ARG A 80 12.59 -22.62 -7.13
C ARG A 80 13.01 -21.61 -8.21
N GLU A 81 12.07 -20.83 -8.73
CA GLU A 81 12.37 -19.73 -9.66
C GLU A 81 13.22 -18.64 -8.99
N GLU A 82 12.82 -18.17 -7.81
CA GLU A 82 13.58 -17.16 -7.05
C GLU A 82 15.00 -17.63 -6.70
N ALA A 83 15.16 -18.89 -6.28
CA ALA A 83 16.48 -19.48 -6.05
C ALA A 83 17.34 -19.50 -7.32
N GLN A 84 16.75 -19.88 -8.45
CA GLN A 84 17.47 -19.91 -9.73
C GLN A 84 17.93 -18.50 -10.14
N GLU A 85 17.10 -17.48 -9.95
CA GLU A 85 17.46 -16.08 -10.23
C GLU A 85 18.56 -15.56 -9.29
N ALA A 86 18.53 -15.97 -8.02
CA ALA A 86 19.55 -15.63 -7.03
C ALA A 86 20.85 -16.45 -7.18
N GLY A 87 20.83 -17.53 -7.98
CA GLY A 87 21.95 -18.47 -8.09
C GLY A 87 22.14 -19.34 -6.84
N GLU A 88 21.06 -19.56 -6.09
CA GLU A 88 20.98 -20.37 -4.88
C GLU A 88 20.49 -21.79 -5.18
N ASP A 89 20.64 -22.69 -4.22
CA ASP A 89 20.13 -24.06 -4.34
C ASP A 89 18.62 -24.08 -4.07
N ALA A 90 17.86 -24.47 -5.08
CA ALA A 90 16.41 -24.38 -5.06
C ALA A 90 15.76 -25.32 -4.03
N ASP A 91 16.27 -26.54 -3.88
CA ASP A 91 15.71 -27.49 -2.93
C ASP A 91 16.08 -27.10 -1.49
N ALA A 92 17.27 -26.55 -1.27
CA ALA A 92 17.67 -26.00 0.02
C ALA A 92 16.81 -24.79 0.44
N LEU A 93 16.49 -23.89 -0.49
CA LEU A 93 15.61 -22.73 -0.19
C LEU A 93 14.20 -23.20 0.19
N VAL A 94 13.63 -24.15 -0.56
CA VAL A 94 12.33 -24.74 -0.24
C VAL A 94 12.37 -25.41 1.14
N GLU A 95 13.38 -26.23 1.43
CA GLU A 95 13.50 -26.85 2.76
C GLU A 95 13.58 -25.81 3.89
N ASP A 96 14.38 -24.76 3.69
CA ASP A 96 14.57 -23.69 4.67
C ASP A 96 13.25 -22.93 4.98
N VAL A 97 12.49 -22.58 3.95
CA VAL A 97 11.21 -21.88 4.09
C VAL A 97 10.22 -22.70 4.92
N TRP A 98 10.12 -24.01 4.68
CA TRP A 98 9.22 -24.89 5.43
C TRP A 98 9.73 -25.14 6.86
N ALA A 99 11.04 -25.34 7.03
CA ALA A 99 11.65 -25.57 8.34
C ALA A 99 11.43 -24.39 9.29
N HIS A 100 11.37 -23.16 8.76
CA HIS A 100 11.14 -21.94 9.52
C HIS A 100 9.68 -21.47 9.56
N GLY A 101 8.75 -22.19 8.93
CA GLY A 101 7.33 -21.85 8.95
C GLY A 101 6.97 -20.61 8.13
N GLN A 102 7.81 -20.21 7.17
CA GLN A 102 7.65 -19.01 6.37
C GLN A 102 6.66 -19.21 5.19
N GLN A 103 6.33 -20.46 4.87
CA GLN A 103 5.55 -20.81 3.68
C GLN A 103 4.18 -20.12 3.62
N GLU A 104 3.48 -19.96 4.75
CA GLU A 104 2.16 -19.32 4.78
C GLU A 104 2.23 -17.82 4.49
N SER A 105 3.28 -17.14 4.97
CA SER A 105 3.46 -15.70 4.69
C SER A 105 3.73 -15.49 3.20
N ILE A 106 4.56 -16.33 2.59
CA ILE A 106 4.88 -16.24 1.17
C ILE A 106 3.66 -16.61 0.33
N ARG A 107 2.88 -17.62 0.75
CA ARG A 107 1.63 -17.99 0.08
C ARG A 107 0.64 -16.84 0.06
N GLU A 108 0.46 -16.13 1.17
CA GLU A 108 -0.43 -14.96 1.22
C GLU A 108 0.09 -13.83 0.32
N ASP A 109 1.39 -13.56 0.31
CA ASP A 109 1.98 -12.57 -0.60
C ASP A 109 1.72 -12.92 -2.08
N LEU A 110 1.89 -14.19 -2.47
CA LEU A 110 1.59 -14.68 -3.82
C LEU A 110 0.10 -14.53 -4.15
N ARG A 111 -0.77 -14.82 -3.19
CA ARG A 111 -2.22 -14.69 -3.34
C ARG A 111 -2.62 -13.23 -3.58
N LEU A 112 -2.05 -12.28 -2.84
CA LEU A 112 -2.30 -10.86 -3.04
C LEU A 112 -1.76 -10.34 -4.38
N ARG A 113 -0.61 -10.84 -4.83
CA ARG A 113 -0.07 -10.56 -6.19
C ARG A 113 -1.02 -11.07 -7.27
N ALA A 114 -1.49 -12.31 -7.16
CA ALA A 114 -2.47 -12.87 -8.10
C ALA A 114 -3.79 -12.08 -8.12
N ALA A 115 -4.25 -11.60 -6.97
CA ALA A 115 -5.42 -10.72 -6.88
C ALA A 115 -5.18 -9.37 -7.58
N LEU A 116 -3.98 -8.80 -7.44
CA LEU A 116 -3.59 -7.58 -8.14
C LEU A 116 -3.53 -7.80 -9.66
N ASP A 117 -2.94 -8.90 -10.11
CA ASP A 117 -2.88 -9.24 -11.54
C ASP A 117 -4.27 -9.44 -12.13
N ARG A 118 -5.16 -10.10 -11.38
CA ARG A 118 -6.57 -10.24 -11.74
C ARG A 118 -7.25 -8.87 -11.87
N LEU A 119 -7.06 -7.98 -10.90
CA LEU A 119 -7.59 -6.62 -10.94
C LEU A 119 -7.07 -5.86 -12.16
N ALA A 120 -5.78 -5.93 -12.43
CA ALA A 120 -5.15 -5.24 -13.55
C ALA A 120 -5.69 -5.73 -14.91
N ALA A 121 -5.95 -7.04 -15.04
CA ALA A 121 -6.54 -7.63 -16.24
C ALA A 121 -7.99 -7.18 -16.50
N ASP A 122 -8.74 -6.88 -15.44
CA ASP A 122 -10.15 -6.45 -15.52
C ASP A 122 -10.29 -4.92 -15.72
N VAL A 123 -9.19 -4.15 -15.63
CA VAL A 123 -9.19 -2.68 -15.78
C VAL A 123 -8.86 -2.27 -17.22
N THR A 124 -9.64 -1.32 -17.76
CA THR A 124 -9.34 -0.71 -19.07
C THR A 124 -8.13 0.22 -18.97
N PRO A 125 -6.99 -0.09 -19.62
CA PRO A 125 -5.83 0.79 -19.59
C PRO A 125 -6.09 2.07 -20.39
N ILE A 126 -5.52 3.19 -19.94
CA ILE A 126 -5.54 4.46 -20.66
C ILE A 126 -4.14 4.78 -21.17
N ALA A 127 -4.05 5.49 -22.31
CA ALA A 127 -2.77 5.91 -22.86
C ALA A 127 -2.01 6.83 -21.87
N PRO A 128 -0.67 6.73 -21.76
CA PRO A 128 0.11 7.54 -20.81
C PRO A 128 -0.11 9.04 -20.93
N ASP A 129 -0.25 9.56 -22.16
CA ASP A 129 -0.52 10.98 -22.40
C ASP A 129 -1.90 11.40 -21.88
N LEU A 130 -2.89 10.52 -22.01
CA LEU A 130 -4.25 10.74 -21.49
C LEU A 130 -4.27 10.65 -19.96
N ALA A 131 -3.49 9.74 -19.37
CA ALA A 131 -3.29 9.67 -17.92
C ALA A 131 -2.69 10.97 -17.38
N ALA A 132 -1.60 11.44 -18.00
CA ALA A 132 -0.95 12.69 -17.62
C ALA A 132 -1.86 13.92 -17.82
N ALA A 133 -2.71 13.93 -18.84
CA ALA A 133 -3.72 14.96 -19.03
C ALA A 133 -4.80 14.90 -17.94
N ARG A 134 -5.28 13.70 -17.60
CA ARG A 134 -6.28 13.49 -16.54
C ARG A 134 -5.74 13.90 -15.18
N ASP A 135 -4.51 13.55 -14.83
CA ASP A 135 -3.89 13.90 -13.54
C ASP A 135 -3.65 15.41 -13.40
N LYS A 136 -3.39 16.12 -14.51
CA LYS A 136 -3.32 17.60 -14.51
C LYS A 136 -4.70 18.24 -14.28
N LEU A 137 -5.77 17.56 -14.73
CA LEU A 137 -7.15 18.03 -14.59
C LEU A 137 -7.78 17.59 -13.25
N TRP A 138 -7.35 16.46 -12.69
CA TRP A 138 -7.81 15.87 -11.44
C TRP A 138 -6.84 16.19 -10.30
N THR A 139 -7.23 17.11 -9.42
CA THR A 139 -6.47 17.40 -8.18
C THR A 139 -7.31 16.93 -7.00
N PRO A 140 -6.99 15.77 -6.38
CA PRO A 140 -7.75 15.21 -5.26
C PRO A 140 -7.93 16.20 -4.09
N ASP A 141 -6.95 17.09 -3.86
CA ASP A 141 -7.01 18.13 -2.83
C ASP A 141 -8.11 19.19 -3.04
N LYS A 142 -8.78 19.21 -4.21
CA LYS A 142 -9.87 20.15 -4.52
C LYS A 142 -11.26 19.53 -4.46
N GLU A 143 -11.40 18.25 -4.15
CA GLU A 143 -12.69 17.68 -3.77
C GLU A 143 -13.07 18.21 -2.37
N LYS A 144 -13.79 19.34 -2.35
CA LYS A 144 -14.49 19.80 -1.14
C LYS A 144 -15.36 18.64 -0.62
N PRO A 145 -15.39 18.36 0.70
CA PRO A 145 -16.34 17.41 1.24
C PRO A 145 -17.75 17.84 0.81
N GLU A 146 -18.54 16.92 0.27
CA GLU A 146 -19.94 17.15 -0.09
C GLU A 146 -20.70 17.68 1.12
N GLY A 147 -20.81 19.01 1.18
CA GLY A 147 -21.45 19.76 2.23
C GLY A 147 -21.89 21.08 1.63
N GLU A 148 -23.20 21.25 1.53
CA GLU A 148 -23.91 22.42 0.99
C GLU A 148 -24.13 22.45 -0.53
N THR A 149 -24.78 21.42 -1.09
CA THR A 149 -25.75 21.70 -2.17
C THR A 149 -26.91 22.49 -1.57
N LYS A 150 -26.79 23.82 -1.52
CA LYS A 150 -27.97 24.69 -1.38
C LYS A 150 -28.85 24.42 -2.61
N LEU A 151 -29.90 23.62 -2.40
CA LEU A 151 -31.00 23.46 -3.34
C LEU A 151 -31.58 24.85 -3.60
N TRP A 152 -31.23 25.45 -4.74
CA TRP A 152 -31.86 26.68 -5.21
C TRP A 152 -33.28 26.33 -5.65
N ILE A 153 -34.27 26.64 -4.81
CA ILE A 153 -35.68 26.59 -5.17
C ILE A 153 -36.04 27.97 -5.74
N PRO A 154 -36.37 28.12 -7.03
CA PRO A 154 -36.77 29.42 -7.57
C PRO A 154 -38.15 29.78 -7.01
N GLY A 155 -38.24 30.74 -6.08
CA GLY A 155 -39.55 31.20 -5.58
C GLY A 155 -39.59 32.00 -4.27
N SER A 156 -38.50 32.24 -3.56
CA SER A 156 -38.52 33.05 -2.33
C SER A 156 -38.20 34.51 -2.64
N LYS A 157 -39.25 35.32 -2.82
CA LYS A 157 -39.21 36.79 -2.88
C LYS A 157 -38.37 37.38 -1.72
N GLU A 158 -37.48 38.30 -2.04
CA GLU A 158 -37.01 39.33 -1.10
C GLU A 158 -38.19 40.24 -0.70
N PRO A 159 -38.25 40.64 0.57
CA PRO A 159 -38.70 41.97 0.93
C PRO A 159 -37.50 42.81 1.44
N GLU A 160 -37.57 44.09 1.11
CA GLU A 160 -36.63 45.19 1.40
C GLU A 160 -36.05 45.24 2.82
#